data_AF-A0A7S2JDN7-F1
#
_entry.id   AF-A0A7S2JDN7-F1
#
_cell.length_a   1.000
_cell.length_b   1.000
_cell.length_c   1.000
_cell.angle_alpha   90.00
_cell.angle_beta   90.00
_cell.angle_gamma   90.00
#
_symmetry.space_group_name_H-M   'P 1'
#
loop_
_entity.id
_entity.type
_entity.pdbx_description
1 polymer ?
#
loop_
_entity_poly.entity_id
_entity_poly.type
_entity_poly.pdbx_seq_one_letter_code
_entity_poly.pdbx_strand_id
1 'polypeptide(L)'
;CFNSLRRPGYIYVAAETEAEVYPGWGMDGEQLHSREHGVPPERWCITKRDFHFLKGELEVAIADGTIAPTSRDSFDPSDRKIGPSMYTIVESYVKPLTANAGGMSWALMRHPHGLKCDIFLTHCWAEGAFEFIAKVLWSWPSDAGGAWCCIFANPQN
;
A
#
# COMPACT_ATOMS: atom_id res chain seq x y z
N CYS A 1 8.82 -7.35 -23.47
CA CYS A 1 9.94 -8.10 -22.87
C CYS A 1 10.44 -7.38 -21.62
N PHE A 2 9.75 -7.54 -20.49
CA PHE A 2 10.35 -7.41 -19.18
C PHE A 2 10.21 -8.78 -18.54
N ASN A 3 11.33 -9.38 -18.18
CA ASN A 3 11.38 -10.65 -17.50
C ASN A 3 10.54 -10.56 -16.23
N SER A 4 9.66 -11.55 -16.05
CA SER A 4 9.13 -11.96 -14.75
C SER A 4 10.31 -12.12 -13.79
N LEU A 5 10.61 -11.07 -13.03
CA LEU A 5 11.53 -11.13 -11.91
C LEU A 5 10.79 -11.85 -10.80
N ARG A 6 10.90 -13.18 -10.82
CA ARG A 6 10.57 -14.04 -9.67
C ARG A 6 11.39 -13.52 -8.49
N ARG A 7 10.70 -12.90 -7.52
CA ARG A 7 11.27 -12.46 -6.24
C ARG A 7 11.87 -13.68 -5.52
N PRO A 8 13.20 -13.74 -5.29
CA PRO A 8 13.79 -14.87 -4.58
C PRO A 8 13.83 -14.59 -3.07
N GLY A 9 13.05 -15.35 -2.29
CA GLY A 9 13.31 -15.60 -0.87
C GLY A 9 12.16 -15.28 0.10
N TYR A 10 11.61 -16.35 0.70
CA TYR A 10 10.73 -16.41 1.89
C TYR A 10 9.26 -15.96 1.67
N ILE A 11 8.19 -16.70 2.00
CA ILE A 11 7.90 -17.95 2.73
C ILE A 11 6.84 -18.71 1.91
N TYR A 12 6.88 -20.05 1.90
CA TYR A 12 5.96 -20.96 1.21
C TYR A 12 4.49 -20.51 1.11
N VAL A 13 4.14 -19.91 -0.02
CA VAL A 13 2.82 -20.03 -0.64
C VAL A 13 3.10 -20.31 -2.11
N ALA A 14 2.35 -21.21 -2.74
CA ALA A 14 2.47 -21.48 -4.18
C ALA A 14 2.51 -20.16 -4.96
N ALA A 15 3.19 -20.10 -6.11
CA ALA A 15 3.34 -18.87 -6.89
C ALA A 15 1.99 -18.16 -7.12
N GLU A 16 1.63 -17.26 -6.19
CA GLU A 16 0.41 -16.48 -6.26
C GLU A 16 0.62 -15.47 -7.37
N THR A 17 -0.28 -15.48 -8.34
CA THR A 17 -0.36 -14.45 -9.38
C THR A 17 -0.60 -13.10 -8.72
N GLU A 18 -0.20 -12.01 -9.38
CA GLU A 18 -0.44 -10.66 -8.86
C GLU A 18 -1.93 -10.42 -8.55
N ALA A 19 -2.83 -11.05 -9.31
CA ALA A 19 -4.28 -10.98 -9.09
C ALA A 19 -4.76 -11.70 -7.81
N GLU A 20 -4.04 -12.72 -7.32
CA GLU A 20 -4.37 -13.38 -6.05
C GLU A 20 -4.00 -12.51 -4.85
N VAL A 21 -2.88 -11.78 -4.95
CA VAL A 21 -2.41 -10.84 -3.91
C VAL A 21 -3.16 -9.51 -3.98
N TYR A 22 -3.41 -9.04 -5.20
CA TYR A 22 -4.03 -7.76 -5.54
C TYR A 22 -5.23 -8.01 -6.46
N PRO A 23 -6.44 -8.22 -5.91
CA PRO A 23 -7.63 -8.52 -6.71
C PRO A 23 -8.00 -7.45 -7.75
N GLY A 24 -7.54 -6.21 -7.57
CA GLY A 24 -7.70 -5.12 -8.54
C GLY A 24 -6.66 -5.10 -9.67
N TRP A 25 -5.67 -5.99 -9.66
CA TRP A 25 -4.58 -5.99 -10.64
C TRP A 25 -5.10 -6.21 -12.06
N GLY A 26 -4.72 -5.31 -12.98
CA GLY A 26 -5.14 -5.33 -14.37
C GLY A 26 -6.52 -4.76 -14.64
N MET A 27 -7.23 -4.28 -13.60
CA MET A 27 -8.47 -3.54 -13.76
C MET A 27 -8.19 -2.09 -14.20
N ASP A 28 -9.18 -1.47 -14.84
CA ASP A 28 -9.09 -0.05 -15.21
C ASP A 28 -9.28 0.84 -13.98
N GLY A 29 -8.19 1.49 -13.55
CA GLY A 29 -8.20 2.38 -12.41
C GLY A 29 -9.10 3.60 -12.60
N GLU A 30 -9.21 4.15 -13.82
CA GLU A 30 -10.10 5.29 -14.08
C GLU A 30 -11.56 4.88 -13.90
N GLN A 31 -11.95 3.73 -14.45
CA GLN A 31 -13.29 3.18 -14.29
C GLN A 31 -13.63 2.92 -12.82
N LEU A 32 -12.69 2.33 -12.06
CA LEU A 32 -12.87 2.05 -10.63
C LEU A 32 -13.10 3.31 -9.78
N HIS A 33 -12.53 4.46 -10.17
CA HIS A 33 -12.73 5.75 -9.46
C HIS A 33 -13.83 6.62 -10.09
N SER A 34 -14.47 6.16 -11.15
CA SER A 34 -15.51 6.95 -11.84
C SER A 34 -16.71 7.23 -10.93
N ARG A 35 -17.29 8.43 -11.06
CA ARG A 35 -18.43 8.85 -10.23
C ARG A 35 -19.72 8.10 -10.54
N GLU A 36 -19.90 7.66 -11.79
CA GLU A 36 -21.16 7.09 -12.26
C GLU A 36 -21.24 5.59 -12.01
N HIS A 37 -20.11 4.88 -12.14
CA HIS A 37 -20.08 3.42 -12.17
C HIS A 37 -18.95 2.82 -11.31
N GLY A 38 -18.11 3.65 -10.70
CA GLY A 38 -17.00 3.22 -9.87
C GLY A 38 -17.39 2.97 -8.41
N VAL A 39 -16.38 2.68 -7.60
CA VAL A 39 -16.53 2.54 -6.16
C VAL A 39 -16.63 3.93 -5.53
N PRO A 40 -17.62 4.19 -4.66
CA PRO A 40 -17.73 5.48 -3.97
C PRO A 40 -16.47 5.82 -3.15
N PRO A 41 -16.01 7.08 -3.11
CA PRO A 41 -14.77 7.49 -2.43
C PRO A 41 -14.70 7.12 -0.94
N GLU A 42 -15.83 7.13 -0.25
CA GLU A 42 -15.96 6.71 1.15
C GLU A 42 -15.71 5.21 1.35
N ARG A 43 -15.58 4.44 0.27
CA ARG A 43 -15.29 3.01 0.29
C ARG A 43 -13.87 2.65 -0.14
N TRP A 44 -13.03 3.63 -0.44
CA TRP A 44 -11.61 3.41 -0.78
C TRP A 44 -10.77 3.19 0.49
N CYS A 45 -11.11 2.14 1.23
CA CYS A 45 -10.53 1.83 2.52
C CYS A 45 -9.64 0.59 2.45
N ILE A 46 -8.82 0.43 3.49
CA ILE A 46 -7.95 -0.71 3.72
C ILE A 46 -8.20 -1.30 5.11
N THR A 47 -7.87 -2.56 5.30
CA THR A 47 -8.08 -3.30 6.54
C THR A 47 -6.85 -3.29 7.43
N LYS A 48 -7.02 -3.71 8.69
CA LYS A 48 -5.91 -4.00 9.61
C LYS A 48 -4.92 -5.02 9.03
N ARG A 49 -5.41 -6.02 8.30
CA ARG A 49 -4.57 -7.04 7.65
C ARG A 49 -3.72 -6.44 6.53
N ASP A 50 -4.23 -5.45 5.83
CA ASP A 50 -3.49 -4.77 4.75
C ASP A 50 -2.31 -3.98 5.31
N PHE A 51 -2.44 -3.39 6.49
CA PHE A 51 -1.31 -2.75 7.16
C PHE A 51 -0.19 -3.73 7.55
N HIS A 52 -0.55 -4.93 8.04
CA HIS A 52 0.44 -5.99 8.29
C HIS A 52 1.12 -6.43 7.00
N PHE A 53 0.34 -6.62 5.92
CA PHE A 53 0.86 -6.98 4.61
C PHE A 53 1.80 -5.91 4.07
N LEU A 54 1.40 -4.63 4.12
CA LEU A 54 2.19 -3.50 3.65
C LEU A 54 3.53 -3.44 4.38
N LYS A 55 3.57 -3.62 5.70
CA LYS A 55 4.83 -3.63 6.45
C LYS A 55 5.80 -4.69 5.91
N GLY A 56 5.31 -5.90 5.65
CA GLY A 56 6.14 -6.98 5.08
C GLY A 56 6.65 -6.64 3.68
N GLU A 57 5.79 -6.10 2.82
CA GLU A 57 6.19 -5.67 1.47
C GLU A 57 7.25 -4.55 1.49
N LEU A 58 7.10 -3.57 2.39
CA LEU A 58 8.07 -2.50 2.55
C LEU A 58 9.41 -3.04 3.07
N GLU A 59 9.41 -4.00 4.00
CA GLU A 59 10.64 -4.65 4.47
C GLU A 59 11.36 -5.39 3.35
N VAL A 60 10.63 -6.09 2.47
CA VAL A 60 11.18 -6.75 1.29
C VAL A 60 11.74 -5.73 0.30
N ALA A 61 10.98 -4.68 -0.01
CA ALA A 61 11.39 -3.64 -0.95
C ALA A 61 12.61 -2.84 -0.46
N ILE A 62 12.80 -2.72 0.85
CA ILE A 62 14.03 -2.14 1.43
C ILE A 62 15.19 -3.12 1.28
N ALA A 63 14.97 -4.41 1.57
CA ALA A 63 16.01 -5.43 1.50
C ALA A 63 16.53 -5.67 0.07
N ASP A 64 15.68 -5.55 -0.95
CA ASP A 64 16.05 -5.69 -2.36
C ASP A 64 16.54 -4.39 -3.01
N GLY A 65 16.47 -3.27 -2.29
CA GLY A 65 16.93 -1.95 -2.74
C GLY A 65 15.93 -1.18 -3.60
N THR A 66 14.71 -1.67 -3.81
CA THR A 66 13.62 -0.92 -4.46
C THR A 66 13.30 0.37 -3.71
N ILE A 67 13.27 0.30 -2.38
CA ILE A 67 13.19 1.46 -1.48
C ILE A 67 14.57 1.69 -0.88
N ALA A 68 15.23 2.75 -1.32
CA ALA A 68 16.57 3.12 -0.86
C ALA A 68 16.58 4.52 -0.24
N PRO A 69 17.52 4.81 0.68
CA PRO A 69 17.70 6.15 1.23
C PRO A 69 17.95 7.18 0.12
N THR A 70 17.36 8.37 0.27
CA THR A 70 17.48 9.48 -0.68
C THR A 70 18.08 10.71 -0.02
N SER A 71 18.40 11.75 -0.80
CA SER A 71 18.85 13.04 -0.24
C SER A 71 17.78 13.74 0.61
N ARG A 72 16.50 13.44 0.38
CA ARG A 72 15.37 13.98 1.14
C ARG A 72 15.05 13.15 2.39
N ASP A 73 15.45 11.89 2.39
CA ASP A 73 15.11 10.90 3.41
C ASP A 73 16.25 9.89 3.57
N SER A 74 17.18 10.24 4.47
CA SER A 74 18.37 9.45 4.79
C SER A 74 18.07 8.42 5.88
N PHE A 75 16.98 7.66 5.75
CA PHE A 75 16.64 6.61 6.71
C PHE A 75 17.69 5.49 6.72
N ASP A 76 17.80 4.77 7.85
CA ASP A 76 18.65 3.59 7.95
C ASP A 76 17.88 2.35 7.44
N PRO A 77 18.34 1.64 6.39
CA PRO A 77 17.68 0.43 5.88
C PRO A 77 17.55 -0.71 6.90
N SER A 78 18.35 -0.68 7.96
CA SER A 78 18.28 -1.64 9.07
C SER A 78 17.30 -1.23 10.17
N ASP A 79 16.80 0.02 10.14
CA ASP A 79 15.78 0.46 11.09
C ASP A 79 14.46 -0.30 10.85
N ARG A 80 13.89 -0.78 11.95
CA ARG A 80 12.63 -1.51 11.99
C ARG A 80 11.57 -0.79 12.83
N LYS A 81 11.88 0.41 13.34
CA LYS A 81 11.00 1.21 14.21
C LYS A 81 10.42 2.42 13.49
N ILE A 82 11.24 3.25 12.85
CA ILE A 82 10.79 4.46 12.14
C ILE A 82 10.62 4.14 10.65
N GLY A 83 11.69 3.66 10.02
CA GLY A 83 11.70 3.32 8.60
C GLY A 83 11.66 4.54 7.67
N PRO A 84 11.46 4.33 6.36
CA PRO A 84 11.40 5.41 5.37
C PRO A 84 10.20 6.32 5.61
N SER A 85 10.32 7.58 5.20
CA SER A 85 9.22 8.55 5.22
C SER A 85 8.10 8.16 4.26
N MET A 86 6.91 8.72 4.50
CA MET A 86 5.76 8.54 3.61
C MET A 86 6.01 9.05 2.18
N TYR A 87 6.82 10.10 2.01
CA TYR A 87 7.28 10.53 0.68
C TYR A 87 8.01 9.40 -0.05
N THR A 88 8.98 8.78 0.61
CA THR A 88 9.81 7.73 0.02
C THR A 88 9.00 6.50 -0.35
N ILE A 89 8.10 6.02 0.53
CA ILE A 89 7.28 4.84 0.19
C ILE A 89 6.34 5.12 -0.98
N VAL A 90 5.82 6.34 -1.10
CA VAL A 90 4.91 6.67 -2.20
C VAL A 90 5.63 6.71 -3.53
N GLU A 91 6.75 7.43 -3.60
CA GLU A 91 7.51 7.57 -4.84
C GLU A 91 8.16 6.26 -5.28
N SER A 92 8.74 5.51 -4.34
CA SER A 92 9.53 4.31 -4.66
C SER A 92 8.71 3.02 -4.73
N TYR A 93 7.55 2.96 -4.07
CA TYR A 93 6.76 1.72 -3.98
C TYR A 93 5.31 1.89 -4.43
N VAL A 94 4.53 2.80 -3.83
CA VAL A 94 3.09 2.89 -4.10
C VAL A 94 2.82 3.30 -5.55
N LYS A 95 3.37 4.44 -6.01
CA LYS A 95 3.13 4.94 -7.37
C LYS A 95 3.54 3.94 -8.46
N PRO A 96 4.75 3.36 -8.45
CA PRO A 96 5.13 2.40 -9.50
C PRO A 96 4.25 1.15 -9.47
N LEU A 97 3.90 0.65 -8.28
CA LEU A 97 3.06 -0.53 -8.12
C LEU A 97 1.65 -0.28 -8.69
N THR A 98 1.01 0.81 -8.29
CA THR A 98 -0.36 1.10 -8.72
C THR A 98 -0.44 1.52 -10.18
N ALA A 99 0.58 2.19 -10.72
CA ALA A 99 0.67 2.49 -12.15
C ALA A 99 0.72 1.19 -12.98
N ASN A 100 1.55 0.23 -12.57
CA ASN A 100 1.66 -1.08 -13.23
C ASN A 100 0.38 -1.93 -13.11
N ALA A 101 -0.38 -1.74 -12.04
CA ALA A 101 -1.62 -2.46 -11.82
C ALA A 101 -2.79 -1.95 -12.68
N GLY A 102 -2.69 -0.77 -13.31
CA GLY A 102 -3.77 -0.12 -14.08
C GLY A 102 -4.19 1.27 -13.57
N GLY A 103 -3.40 1.90 -12.69
CA GLY A 103 -3.56 3.30 -12.30
C GLY A 103 -4.56 3.58 -11.18
N MET A 104 -5.01 2.58 -10.41
CA MET A 104 -5.94 2.76 -9.28
C MET A 104 -5.24 3.21 -8.00
N SER A 105 -5.99 3.56 -6.95
CA SER A 105 -5.45 3.68 -5.60
C SER A 105 -5.04 2.31 -5.04
N TRP A 106 -4.11 2.29 -4.08
CA TRP A 106 -3.70 1.05 -3.42
C TRP A 106 -4.88 0.37 -2.71
N ALA A 107 -5.82 1.16 -2.17
CA ALA A 107 -7.05 0.67 -1.57
C ALA A 107 -7.92 -0.13 -2.55
N LEU A 108 -8.19 0.41 -3.74
CA LEU A 108 -8.97 -0.31 -4.76
C LEU A 108 -8.19 -1.42 -5.45
N MET A 109 -6.86 -1.37 -5.44
CA MET A 109 -6.02 -2.47 -5.89
C MET A 109 -6.14 -3.70 -4.97
N ARG A 110 -6.29 -3.47 -3.64
CA ARG A 110 -6.53 -4.54 -2.66
C ARG A 110 -8.00 -4.95 -2.57
N HIS A 111 -8.92 -3.99 -2.73
CA HIS A 111 -10.36 -4.16 -2.55
C HIS A 111 -11.14 -3.50 -3.69
N PRO A 112 -11.22 -4.13 -4.88
CA PRO A 112 -11.82 -3.52 -6.08
C PRO A 112 -13.33 -3.26 -5.95
N HIS A 113 -13.99 -3.80 -4.94
CA HIS A 113 -15.41 -3.55 -4.63
C HIS A 113 -15.62 -2.54 -3.48
N GLY A 114 -14.53 -2.04 -2.90
CA GLY A 114 -14.54 -1.13 -1.76
C GLY A 114 -14.97 -1.76 -0.44
N LEU A 115 -14.58 -1.11 0.65
CA LEU A 115 -14.88 -1.51 2.03
C LEU A 115 -15.72 -0.45 2.72
N LYS A 116 -16.43 -0.82 3.79
CA LYS A 116 -17.05 0.18 4.67
C LYS A 116 -15.95 0.93 5.43
N CYS A 117 -16.07 2.25 5.53
CA CYS A 117 -15.17 3.08 6.34
C CYS A 117 -15.67 3.13 7.80
N ASP A 118 -14.81 2.75 8.73
CA ASP A 118 -15.03 2.89 10.17
C ASP A 118 -13.99 3.84 10.81
N ILE A 119 -12.82 4.00 10.20
CA ILE A 119 -11.71 4.82 10.71
C ILE A 119 -11.25 5.81 9.65
N PHE A 120 -11.04 7.07 10.04
CA PHE A 120 -10.36 8.06 9.22
C PHE A 120 -8.94 8.30 9.76
N LEU A 121 -7.92 8.04 8.94
CA LEU A 121 -6.52 8.18 9.30
C LEU A 121 -5.90 9.41 8.62
N THR A 122 -5.29 10.28 9.43
CA THR A 122 -4.39 11.32 8.96
C THR A 122 -2.94 10.91 9.18
N HIS A 123 -2.04 11.46 8.38
CA HIS A 123 -0.63 11.11 8.37
C HIS A 123 0.20 12.37 8.04
N CYS A 124 1.46 12.37 8.43
CA CYS A 124 2.44 13.38 8.04
C CYS A 124 3.36 12.81 6.97
N TRP A 125 3.58 13.55 5.88
CA TRP A 125 4.43 13.06 4.79
C TRP A 125 5.89 12.76 5.20
N ALA A 126 6.39 13.43 6.23
CA ALA A 126 7.75 13.26 6.74
C ALA A 126 7.84 12.22 7.88
N GLU A 127 6.73 11.63 8.32
CA GLU A 127 6.78 10.60 9.37
C GLU A 127 7.25 9.24 8.81
N GLY A 128 7.85 8.42 9.68
CA GLY A 128 8.30 7.09 9.31
C GLY A 128 7.16 6.12 9.09
N ALA A 129 7.22 5.35 8.00
CA ALA A 129 6.20 4.39 7.61
C ALA A 129 6.01 3.28 8.64
N PHE A 130 7.08 2.75 9.23
CA PHE A 130 6.97 1.70 10.25
C PHE A 130 6.39 2.23 11.56
N GLU A 131 6.77 3.46 11.94
CA GLU A 131 6.22 4.12 13.11
C GLU A 131 4.71 4.37 12.94
N PHE A 132 4.31 4.91 11.79
CA PHE A 132 2.91 5.12 11.44
C PHE A 132 2.11 3.82 11.48
N ILE A 133 2.57 2.77 10.79
CA ILE A 133 1.89 1.47 10.76
C ILE A 133 1.75 0.91 12.18
N ALA A 134 2.80 0.97 12.99
CA ALA A 134 2.76 0.49 14.37
C ALA A 134 1.71 1.25 15.21
N LYS A 135 1.66 2.58 15.11
CA LYS A 135 0.67 3.42 15.81
C LYS A 135 -0.75 3.13 15.37
N VAL A 136 -0.98 2.96 14.07
CA VAL A 136 -2.29 2.60 13.50
C VAL A 136 -2.74 1.25 14.02
N LEU A 137 -1.88 0.22 13.95
CA LEU A 137 -2.20 -1.13 14.40
C LEU A 137 -2.49 -1.20 15.90
N TRP A 138 -1.75 -0.43 16.71
CA TRP A 138 -1.97 -0.31 18.16
C TRP A 138 -3.27 0.39 18.51
N SER A 139 -3.67 1.39 17.72
CA SER A 139 -4.85 2.21 18.00
C SER A 139 -6.13 1.70 17.33
N TRP A 140 -6.04 0.58 16.59
CA TRP A 140 -7.15 0.05 15.79
C TRP A 140 -8.28 -0.51 16.68
N PRO A 141 -9.51 0.07 16.65
CA PRO A 141 -10.65 -0.41 17.43
C PRO A 141 -11.04 -1.85 17.07
N SER A 142 -11.44 -2.65 18.05
CA SER A 142 -11.69 -4.09 17.85
C SER A 142 -12.82 -4.42 16.86
N ASP A 143 -13.78 -3.51 16.70
CA ASP A 143 -14.98 -3.66 15.85
C ASP A 143 -14.86 -2.94 14.49
N ALA A 144 -13.77 -2.21 14.24
CA ALA A 144 -13.55 -1.50 13.00
C ALA A 144 -12.99 -2.42 11.90
N GLY A 145 -13.63 -2.42 10.72
CA GLY A 145 -13.25 -3.25 9.59
C GLY A 145 -12.35 -2.53 8.57
N GLY A 146 -12.63 -1.26 8.30
CA GLY A 146 -11.92 -0.49 7.26
C GLY A 146 -11.46 0.89 7.73
N ALA A 147 -10.28 1.29 7.26
CA ALA A 147 -9.71 2.61 7.46
C ALA A 147 -9.49 3.32 6.12
N TRP A 148 -9.91 4.57 6.05
CA TRP A 148 -9.58 5.48 4.95
C TRP A 148 -8.31 6.26 5.29
N CYS A 149 -7.34 6.28 4.39
CA CYS A 149 -6.10 7.04 4.54
C CYS A 149 -5.68 7.62 3.19
N CYS A 150 -5.48 8.93 3.10
CA CYS A 150 -5.34 9.64 1.83
C CYS A 150 -4.23 9.11 0.91
N ILE A 151 -3.11 8.67 1.50
CA ILE A 151 -1.95 8.08 0.80
C ILE A 151 -2.27 6.76 0.09
N PHE A 152 -3.24 6.00 0.58
CA PHE A 152 -3.64 4.70 0.02
C PHE A 152 -4.98 4.75 -0.71
N ALA A 153 -5.87 5.66 -0.30
CA ALA A 153 -7.23 5.77 -0.81
C ALA A 153 -7.31 6.48 -2.16
N ASN A 154 -6.43 7.46 -2.41
CA ASN A 154 -6.41 8.19 -3.67
C ASN A 154 -5.32 7.65 -4.59
N PRO A 155 -5.55 7.64 -5.92
CA PRO A 155 -4.47 7.47 -6.88
C PRO A 155 -3.37 8.52 -6.63
N GLN A 156 -2.12 8.08 -6.61
CA GLN A 156 -0.95 8.95 -6.36
C GLN A 156 -0.27 9.39 -7.68
N ASN A 157 -0.97 9.25 -8.80
CA ASN A 157 -0.42 9.37 -10.16
C ASN A 157 -0.32 10.84 -10.61
#